data_AF-A5FCV8-F1
#
_entry.id   AF-A5FCV8-F1
#
_cell.length_a   1.000
_cell.length_b   1.000
_cell.length_c   1.000
_cell.angle_alpha   90.00
_cell.angle_beta   90.00
_cell.angle_gamma   90.00
#
_symmetry.space_group_name_H-M   'P 1'
#
loop_
_entity.id
_entity.type
_entity.pdbx_description
1 polymer ?
#
loop_
_entity_poly.entity_id
_entity_poly.type
_entity_poly.pdbx_seq_one_letter_code
_entity_poly.pdbx_strand_id
1 'polypeptide(L)'
;MVNFTYFKNLTCNKNRALKEFLVRFLLFSSAENDFMQIGKNASTTSLNFKKQVVSLFIFILLIGYTSEAQNQIGSESNQFYKVISFGEKIDFGTIDESVTWTIANSAKNIHAAIRGNEINNYSFEEPGEYEINFHENKKHDEECYHPAFEERFKVKVESVRLTFDFSKITFSEKITRGRNYKDLIITVPAKITAKDNSNTKLPAPVMSVAGLGVSFTVEPVEKEIVIGNKTQLLKYKVSGIVDQETYLMFDFYDFNNQVQTYNLHQVIK
;
A
#
# COMPACT_ATOMS: atom_id res chain seq x y z
N MET A 1 5.03 -3.94 -4.66
CA MET A 1 5.06 -2.53 -5.07
C MET A 1 3.76 -2.24 -5.81
N VAL A 2 2.76 -1.67 -5.13
CA VAL A 2 1.45 -1.38 -5.75
C VAL A 2 1.51 0.05 -6.27
N ASN A 3 1.35 0.19 -7.59
CA ASN A 3 1.33 1.45 -8.30
C ASN A 3 0.08 2.24 -7.89
N PHE A 4 0.23 3.26 -7.05
CA PHE A 4 -0.87 4.14 -6.63
C PHE A 4 -1.52 4.90 -7.81
N THR A 5 -0.82 4.98 -8.95
CA THR A 5 -1.32 5.55 -10.22
C THR A 5 -2.52 4.79 -10.77
N TYR A 6 -2.69 3.50 -10.43
CA TYR A 6 -3.76 2.68 -10.99
C TYR A 6 -5.13 2.94 -10.32
N PHE A 7 -5.16 3.41 -9.07
CA PHE A 7 -6.41 3.62 -8.33
C PHE A 7 -7.13 4.94 -8.69
N LYS A 8 -6.41 6.01 -9.05
CA LYS A 8 -7.04 7.26 -9.52
C LYS A 8 -7.71 7.11 -10.91
N ASN A 9 -7.17 6.25 -11.78
CA ASN A 9 -7.78 5.96 -13.08
C ASN A 9 -9.11 5.18 -12.97
N LEU A 10 -9.29 4.38 -11.90
CA LEU A 10 -10.52 3.62 -11.68
C LEU A 10 -11.69 4.49 -11.23
N THR A 11 -11.46 5.54 -10.43
CA THR A 11 -12.52 6.46 -10.00
C THR A 11 -13.01 7.36 -11.14
N CYS A 12 -12.12 7.76 -12.07
CA CYS A 12 -12.49 8.53 -13.25
C CYS A 12 -13.38 7.73 -14.23
N ASN A 13 -13.13 6.43 -14.39
CA ASN A 13 -13.88 5.58 -15.33
C ASN A 13 -15.25 5.11 -14.77
N LYS A 14 -15.38 5.01 -13.45
CA LYS A 14 -16.63 4.57 -12.78
C LYS A 14 -17.80 5.53 -13.03
N ASN A 15 -17.53 6.84 -13.10
CA ASN A 15 -18.55 7.86 -13.38
C ASN A 15 -19.01 7.88 -14.84
N ARG A 16 -18.11 7.52 -15.77
CA ARG A 16 -18.44 7.41 -17.20
C ARG A 16 -19.31 6.18 -17.49
N ALA A 17 -18.99 5.03 -16.90
CA ALA A 17 -19.79 3.81 -17.01
C ALA A 17 -21.21 4.00 -16.43
N LEU A 18 -21.33 4.70 -15.30
CA LEU A 18 -22.63 5.00 -14.69
C LEU A 18 -23.46 5.99 -15.53
N LYS A 19 -22.82 7.03 -16.10
CA LYS A 19 -23.48 7.96 -17.04
C LYS A 19 -23.93 7.26 -18.32
N GLU A 20 -23.08 6.44 -18.93
CA GLU A 20 -23.46 5.70 -20.15
C GLU A 20 -24.56 4.67 -19.89
N PHE A 21 -24.54 4.02 -18.73
CA PHE A 21 -25.63 3.15 -18.30
C PHE A 21 -26.95 3.91 -18.09
N LEU A 22 -26.94 5.06 -17.41
CA LEU A 22 -28.12 5.89 -17.19
C LEU A 22 -28.68 6.45 -18.49
N VAL A 23 -27.83 6.90 -19.41
CA VAL A 23 -28.26 7.37 -20.74
C VAL A 23 -28.86 6.24 -21.56
N ARG A 24 -28.26 5.04 -21.56
CA ARG A 24 -28.82 3.87 -22.26
C ARG A 24 -30.13 3.38 -21.61
N PHE A 25 -30.26 3.45 -20.29
CA PHE A 25 -31.47 3.07 -19.58
C PHE A 25 -32.63 4.04 -19.84
N LEU A 26 -32.36 5.35 -19.89
CA LEU A 26 -33.35 6.38 -20.25
C LEU A 26 -33.78 6.30 -21.72
N LEU A 27 -32.87 5.92 -22.63
CA LEU A 27 -33.22 5.68 -24.03
C LEU A 27 -34.02 4.38 -24.23
N PHE A 28 -33.75 3.34 -23.44
CA PHE A 28 -34.56 2.11 -23.45
C PHE A 28 -35.99 2.33 -22.93
N SER A 29 -36.18 3.20 -21.92
CA SER A 29 -37.52 3.49 -21.38
C SER A 29 -38.36 4.40 -22.27
N SER A 30 -37.75 5.22 -23.13
CA SER A 30 -38.50 6.02 -24.11
C SER A 30 -38.95 5.19 -25.32
N ALA A 31 -38.19 4.16 -25.71
CA ALA A 31 -38.52 3.29 -26.84
C ALA A 31 -39.72 2.36 -26.59
N GLU A 32 -39.99 1.99 -25.32
CA GLU A 32 -41.17 1.19 -24.96
C GLU A 32 -42.49 2.00 -24.95
N ASN A 33 -42.41 3.33 -24.89
CA ASN A 33 -43.62 4.19 -24.89
C ASN A 33 -44.18 4.47 -26.29
N ASP A 34 -43.39 4.30 -27.35
CA ASP A 34 -43.84 4.55 -28.73
C ASP A 34 -44.51 3.33 -29.40
N PHE A 35 -44.44 2.13 -28.78
CA PHE A 35 -45.03 0.91 -29.34
C PHE A 35 -46.43 0.55 -28.80
N MET A 36 -47.04 1.42 -27.99
CA MET A 36 -48.31 1.13 -27.32
C MET A 36 -49.42 2.15 -27.63
N GLN A 37 -49.61 2.46 -28.91
CA GLN A 37 -50.96 2.71 -29.42
C GLN A 37 -51.40 1.52 -30.26
N ILE A 38 -52.27 0.68 -29.68
CA ILE A 38 -53.44 0.02 -30.27
C ILE A 38 -53.81 -1.15 -29.33
N GLY A 39 -55.04 -1.10 -28.79
CA GLY A 39 -55.75 -2.31 -28.36
C GLY A 39 -55.81 -2.58 -26.86
N LYS A 40 -57.00 -2.32 -26.31
CA LYS A 40 -57.62 -2.90 -25.09
C LYS A 40 -56.83 -4.04 -24.41
N ASN A 41 -56.47 -3.86 -23.14
CA ASN A 41 -56.66 -4.82 -22.03
C ASN A 41 -56.01 -4.28 -20.73
N ALA A 42 -56.81 -3.76 -19.81
CA ALA A 42 -56.37 -3.15 -18.56
C ALA A 42 -55.98 -4.14 -17.44
N SER A 43 -55.65 -5.39 -17.76
CA SER A 43 -55.36 -6.43 -16.74
C SER A 43 -53.93 -6.99 -16.76
N THR A 44 -53.12 -6.69 -17.78
CA THR A 44 -51.76 -7.24 -17.91
C THR A 44 -50.65 -6.24 -17.56
N THR A 45 -50.95 -4.94 -17.56
CA THR A 45 -49.98 -3.86 -17.31
C THR A 45 -49.52 -3.80 -15.84
N SER A 46 -50.41 -4.11 -14.89
CA SER A 46 -50.13 -4.10 -13.45
C SER A 46 -49.13 -5.19 -13.02
N LEU A 47 -49.17 -6.36 -13.66
CA LEU A 47 -48.37 -7.52 -13.28
C LEU A 47 -46.91 -7.40 -13.75
N ASN A 48 -46.68 -6.78 -14.91
CA ASN A 48 -45.32 -6.55 -15.44
C ASN A 48 -44.59 -5.44 -14.70
N PHE A 49 -45.28 -4.38 -14.26
CA PHE A 49 -44.67 -3.31 -13.49
C PHE A 49 -44.16 -3.80 -12.12
N LYS A 50 -44.93 -4.66 -11.45
CA LYS A 50 -44.49 -5.31 -10.18
C LYS A 50 -43.25 -6.18 -10.38
N LYS A 51 -43.16 -6.94 -11.49
CA LYS A 51 -41.98 -7.76 -11.80
C LYS A 51 -40.74 -6.93 -12.12
N GLN A 52 -40.90 -5.83 -12.86
CA GLN A 52 -39.79 -4.91 -13.18
C GLN A 52 -39.28 -4.17 -11.93
N VAL A 53 -40.17 -3.72 -11.04
CA VAL A 53 -39.78 -3.08 -9.77
C VAL A 53 -39.06 -4.07 -8.84
N VAL A 54 -39.54 -5.32 -8.76
CA VAL A 54 -38.87 -6.37 -7.97
C VAL A 54 -37.49 -6.71 -8.56
N SER A 55 -37.38 -6.79 -9.89
CA SER A 55 -36.08 -7.03 -10.56
C SER A 55 -35.09 -5.88 -10.32
N LEU A 56 -35.56 -4.63 -10.30
CA LEU A 56 -34.73 -3.46 -9.97
C LEU A 56 -34.27 -3.49 -8.51
N PHE A 57 -35.15 -3.86 -7.58
CA PHE A 57 -34.81 -4.00 -6.15
C PHE A 57 -33.77 -5.11 -5.90
N ILE A 58 -33.87 -6.25 -6.61
CA ILE A 58 -32.88 -7.32 -6.54
C ILE A 58 -31.53 -6.85 -7.10
N PHE A 59 -31.52 -6.06 -8.18
CA PHE A 59 -30.30 -5.51 -8.74
C PHE A 59 -29.62 -4.49 -7.79
N ILE A 60 -30.40 -3.64 -7.10
CA ILE A 60 -29.89 -2.70 -6.09
C ILE A 60 -29.30 -3.46 -4.88
N LEU A 61 -29.94 -4.55 -4.44
CA LEU A 61 -29.43 -5.38 -3.35
C LEU A 61 -28.13 -6.10 -3.72
N LEU A 62 -27.94 -6.48 -4.99
CA LEU A 62 -26.71 -7.12 -5.47
C LEU A 62 -25.56 -6.14 -5.71
N ILE A 63 -25.86 -4.86 -5.98
CA ILE A 63 -24.84 -3.79 -6.09
C ILE A 63 -24.48 -3.21 -4.71
N GLY A 64 -25.31 -3.44 -3.69
CA GLY A 64 -25.14 -2.91 -2.33
C GLY A 64 -23.98 -3.50 -1.52
N TYR A 65 -23.25 -4.49 -2.04
CA TYR A 65 -22.14 -5.16 -1.32
C TYR A 65 -20.79 -4.96 -1.97
N THR A 66 -20.38 -3.72 -2.24
CA THR A 66 -18.97 -3.31 -2.16
C THR A 66 -18.88 -1.83 -1.83
N SER A 67 -18.99 -1.51 -0.54
CA SER A 67 -18.40 -0.29 0.00
C SER A 67 -17.74 -0.65 1.32
N GLU A 68 -16.46 -1.01 1.22
CA GLU A 68 -15.56 -0.94 2.36
C GLU A 68 -15.53 0.49 2.91
N ALA A 69 -15.31 0.58 4.21
CA ALA A 69 -15.32 1.79 5.02
C ALA A 69 -14.66 3.00 4.32
N GLN A 70 -15.45 4.02 4.00
CA GLN A 70 -14.90 5.37 3.91
C GLN A 70 -14.74 5.86 5.35
N ASN A 71 -13.49 5.81 5.80
CA ASN A 71 -13.05 6.52 6.99
C ASN A 71 -13.65 7.93 7.00
N GLN A 72 -14.13 8.33 8.17
CA GLN A 72 -14.51 9.69 8.46
C GLN A 72 -13.47 10.65 7.85
N ILE A 73 -13.93 11.45 6.89
CA ILE A 73 -13.28 12.70 6.52
C ILE A 73 -13.44 13.61 7.73
N GLY A 74 -12.54 13.42 8.70
CA GLY A 74 -12.21 14.36 9.75
C GLY A 74 -10.97 15.09 9.29
N SER A 75 -11.10 16.41 9.09
CA SER A 75 -9.99 17.32 8.88
C SER A 75 -9.10 17.36 10.12
N GLU A 76 -8.16 16.41 10.23
CA GLU A 76 -6.91 16.55 10.99
C GLU A 76 -5.79 15.84 10.22
N SER A 77 -4.98 16.62 9.50
CA SER A 77 -3.81 16.17 8.73
C SER A 77 -2.62 15.79 9.65
N ASN A 78 -2.86 14.97 10.67
CA ASN A 78 -1.84 14.52 11.62
C ASN A 78 -1.25 13.14 11.28
N GLN A 79 -1.68 12.52 10.19
CA GLN A 79 -1.06 11.29 9.71
C GLN A 79 0.16 11.62 8.84
N PHE A 80 1.28 10.95 9.12
CA PHE A 80 2.47 11.05 8.28
C PHE A 80 2.22 10.36 6.93
N TYR A 81 2.59 11.03 5.84
CA TYR A 81 2.62 10.45 4.50
C TYR A 81 3.50 9.20 4.46
N LYS A 82 4.66 9.28 5.13
CA LYS A 82 5.59 8.15 5.27
C LYS A 82 6.40 8.28 6.56
N VAL A 83 6.75 7.13 7.14
CA VAL A 83 7.75 7.00 8.19
C VAL A 83 8.96 6.29 7.60
N ILE A 84 10.14 6.89 7.71
CA ILE A 84 11.40 6.38 7.16
C ILE A 84 12.50 6.46 8.20
N SER A 85 13.62 5.78 7.96
CA SER A 85 14.82 5.94 8.77
C SER A 85 15.66 7.12 8.29
N PHE A 86 16.52 7.66 9.15
CA PHE A 86 17.52 8.64 8.74
C PHE A 86 18.43 8.11 7.60
N GLY A 87 18.83 9.01 6.71
CA GLY A 87 19.65 8.73 5.53
C GLY A 87 18.92 7.92 4.46
N GLU A 88 17.60 7.77 4.55
CA GLU A 88 16.76 7.22 3.48
C GLU A 88 16.26 8.33 2.54
N LYS A 89 15.86 7.90 1.35
CA LYS A 89 15.23 8.72 0.31
C LYS A 89 13.80 8.23 0.09
N ILE A 90 12.96 9.09 -0.46
CA ILE A 90 11.60 8.71 -0.86
C ILE A 90 11.50 8.86 -2.37
N ASP A 91 11.09 7.78 -3.03
CA ASP A 91 10.74 7.81 -4.45
C ASP A 91 9.28 8.26 -4.59
N PHE A 92 9.08 9.45 -5.14
CA PHE A 92 7.78 10.03 -5.47
C PHE A 92 7.39 9.75 -6.93
N GLY A 93 8.17 8.94 -7.65
CA GLY A 93 7.98 8.69 -9.08
C GLY A 93 8.50 9.84 -9.95
N THR A 94 8.05 9.88 -11.20
CA THR A 94 8.48 10.92 -12.15
C THR A 94 7.69 12.22 -11.93
N ILE A 95 8.41 13.29 -11.61
CA ILE A 95 7.89 14.62 -11.34
C ILE A 95 8.36 15.61 -12.41
N ASP A 96 7.46 16.46 -12.88
CA ASP A 96 7.72 17.52 -13.84
C ASP A 96 8.66 18.59 -13.25
N GLU A 97 9.59 19.13 -14.04
CA GLU A 97 10.59 20.12 -13.58
C GLU A 97 9.96 21.46 -13.15
N SER A 98 8.73 21.74 -13.57
CA SER A 98 7.98 22.93 -13.18
C SER A 98 7.48 22.90 -11.73
N VAL A 99 7.48 21.71 -11.11
CA VAL A 99 7.12 21.54 -9.70
C VAL A 99 8.25 22.04 -8.79
N THR A 100 7.88 22.76 -7.75
CA THR A 100 8.78 23.13 -6.66
C THR A 100 8.37 22.41 -5.38
N TRP A 101 9.36 21.87 -4.67
CA TRP A 101 9.21 21.27 -3.36
C TRP A 101 9.92 22.12 -2.32
N THR A 102 9.28 22.34 -1.18
CA THR A 102 9.94 22.89 0.02
C THR A 102 9.95 21.84 1.11
N ILE A 103 11.12 21.56 1.65
CA ILE A 103 11.35 20.58 2.71
C ILE A 103 11.82 21.33 3.95
N ALA A 104 11.08 21.21 5.05
CA ALA A 104 11.39 21.91 6.29
C ALA A 104 11.38 20.97 7.49
N ASN A 105 12.38 21.10 8.37
CA ASN A 105 12.36 20.57 9.72
C ASN A 105 12.77 21.70 10.67
N SER A 106 11.77 22.35 11.26
CA SER A 106 11.97 23.54 12.10
C SER A 106 12.80 23.26 13.35
N ALA A 107 12.67 22.05 13.93
CA ALA A 107 13.43 21.66 15.12
C ALA A 107 14.94 21.53 14.85
N LYS A 108 15.31 21.23 13.60
CA LYS A 108 16.70 21.09 13.15
C LYS A 108 17.18 22.26 12.29
N ASN A 109 16.35 23.30 12.13
CA ASN A 109 16.61 24.44 11.25
C ASN A 109 16.98 24.03 9.81
N ILE A 110 16.31 23.00 9.29
CA ILE A 110 16.47 22.55 7.91
C ILE A 110 15.42 23.23 7.06
N HIS A 111 15.85 23.84 5.96
CA HIS A 111 14.98 24.36 4.92
C HIS A 111 15.66 24.15 3.56
N ALA A 112 15.03 23.39 2.67
CA ALA A 112 15.50 23.17 1.32
C ALA A 112 14.37 23.45 0.32
N ALA A 113 14.71 24.10 -0.79
CA ALA A 113 13.81 24.28 -1.92
C ALA A 113 14.45 23.59 -3.13
N ILE A 114 13.75 22.62 -3.72
CA ILE A 114 14.24 21.77 -4.80
C ILE A 114 13.18 21.63 -5.89
N ARG A 115 13.57 21.19 -7.08
CA ARG A 115 12.68 21.17 -8.26
C ARG A 115 12.48 19.77 -8.84
N GLY A 116 11.27 19.53 -9.33
CA GLY A 116 10.91 18.30 -10.05
C GLY A 116 11.42 17.03 -9.38
N ASN A 117 12.21 16.24 -10.12
CA ASN A 117 12.75 14.96 -9.68
C ASN A 117 13.88 15.03 -8.63
N GLU A 118 14.39 16.22 -8.29
CA GLU A 118 15.43 16.34 -7.27
C GLU A 118 14.98 15.80 -5.91
N ILE A 119 13.66 15.83 -5.62
CA ILE A 119 13.06 15.27 -4.41
C ILE A 119 13.37 13.78 -4.22
N ASN A 120 13.46 13.02 -5.31
CA ASN A 120 13.76 11.59 -5.26
C ASN A 120 15.21 11.30 -4.84
N ASN A 121 16.08 12.32 -4.97
CA ASN A 121 17.48 12.24 -4.57
C ASN A 121 17.76 12.84 -3.20
N TYR A 122 16.80 13.56 -2.61
CA TYR A 122 16.93 14.16 -1.29
C TYR A 122 17.05 13.08 -0.21
N SER A 123 18.10 13.19 0.61
CA SER A 123 18.37 12.26 1.72
C SER A 123 17.98 12.91 3.05
N PHE A 124 17.14 12.24 3.82
CA PHE A 124 16.64 12.72 5.10
C PHE A 124 17.62 12.39 6.23
N GLU A 125 18.69 13.18 6.38
CA GLU A 125 19.82 12.84 7.26
C GLU A 125 19.57 13.03 8.77
N GLU A 126 18.65 13.93 9.13
CA GLU A 126 18.36 14.26 10.54
C GLU A 126 17.02 13.65 10.98
N PRO A 127 16.94 12.99 12.15
CA PRO A 127 15.69 12.51 12.71
C PRO A 127 14.75 13.67 13.06
N GLY A 128 13.44 13.41 12.97
CA GLY A 128 12.38 14.35 13.30
C GLY A 128 11.26 14.38 12.27
N GLU A 129 10.34 15.31 12.46
CA GLU A 129 9.22 15.52 11.54
C GLU A 129 9.60 16.57 10.50
N TYR A 130 9.41 16.20 9.23
CA TYR A 130 9.60 17.08 8.10
C TYR A 130 8.25 17.46 7.53
N GLU A 131 8.12 18.71 7.18
CA GLU A 131 7.03 19.24 6.38
C GLU A 131 7.49 19.36 4.93
N ILE A 132 6.71 18.77 4.03
CA ILE A 132 6.94 18.81 2.60
C ILE A 132 5.80 19.59 1.98
N ASN A 133 6.14 20.70 1.32
CA ASN A 133 5.20 21.50 0.57
C ASN A 133 5.43 21.28 -0.93
N PHE A 134 4.37 20.94 -1.64
CA PHE A 134 4.34 20.73 -3.09
C PHE A 134 3.66 21.91 -3.76
N HIS A 135 4.32 22.50 -4.75
CA HIS A 135 3.79 23.60 -5.54
C HIS A 135 3.95 23.33 -7.03
N GLU A 136 2.82 23.32 -7.75
CA GLU A 136 2.77 23.12 -9.19
C GLU A 136 2.02 24.30 -9.83
N ASN A 137 2.63 24.90 -10.86
CA ASN A 137 2.05 26.03 -11.61
C ASN A 137 1.49 25.61 -12.99
N LYS A 138 1.44 24.31 -13.25
CA LYS A 138 0.96 23.77 -14.52
C LYS A 138 -0.55 23.81 -14.57
N LYS A 139 -1.10 24.33 -15.67
CA LYS A 139 -2.53 24.18 -15.98
C LYS A 139 -2.75 22.75 -16.43
N HIS A 140 -3.55 22.00 -15.68
CA HIS A 140 -4.05 20.69 -16.08
C HIS A 140 -5.22 20.89 -17.05
N ASP A 141 -5.33 20.03 -18.08
CA ASP A 141 -6.44 20.08 -19.03
C ASP A 141 -7.79 19.90 -18.31
N GLU A 142 -8.85 20.49 -18.88
CA GLU A 142 -10.14 20.76 -18.23
C GLU A 142 -10.86 19.53 -17.63
N GLU A 143 -10.50 18.31 -18.01
CA GLU A 143 -11.17 17.08 -17.58
C GLU A 143 -10.64 16.47 -16.27
N CYS A 144 -9.47 16.91 -15.77
CA CYS A 144 -8.89 16.42 -14.50
C CYS A 144 -7.98 17.47 -13.84
N TYR A 145 -8.57 18.48 -13.19
CA TYR A 145 -7.81 19.49 -12.44
C TYR A 145 -7.53 19.03 -11.00
N HIS A 146 -6.44 18.29 -10.79
CA HIS A 146 -5.89 18.11 -9.45
C HIS A 146 -4.37 17.94 -9.49
N PRO A 147 -3.63 18.52 -8.53
CA PRO A 147 -2.20 18.25 -8.40
C PRO A 147 -1.93 16.76 -8.15
N ALA A 148 -0.72 16.31 -8.47
CA ALA A 148 -0.29 14.93 -8.25
C ALA A 148 -0.25 14.58 -6.75
N PHE A 149 0.05 15.56 -5.90
CA PHE A 149 0.19 15.45 -4.45
C PHE A 149 -0.65 16.51 -3.73
N GLU A 150 -0.90 16.28 -2.44
CA GLU A 150 -1.41 17.33 -1.55
C GLU A 150 -0.39 18.47 -1.46
N GLU A 151 -0.87 19.70 -1.33
CA GLU A 151 0.00 20.89 -1.24
C GLU A 151 0.96 20.83 -0.05
N ARG A 152 0.58 20.14 1.03
CA ARG A 152 1.39 19.96 2.24
C ARG A 152 1.16 18.60 2.87
N PHE A 153 2.24 17.91 3.21
CA PHE A 153 2.20 16.67 3.98
C PHE A 153 3.42 16.53 4.90
N LYS A 154 3.36 15.56 5.83
CA LYS A 154 4.42 15.32 6.81
C LYS A 154 5.14 14.00 6.55
N VAL A 155 6.46 13.99 6.73
CA VAL A 155 7.31 12.78 6.74
C VAL A 155 7.94 12.66 8.12
N LYS A 156 7.87 11.48 8.75
CA LYS A 156 8.57 11.21 10.00
C LYS A 156 9.87 10.48 9.71
N VAL A 157 10.98 10.98 10.25
CA VAL A 157 12.30 10.38 10.12
C VAL A 157 12.75 9.86 11.47
N GLU A 158 12.87 8.56 11.60
CA GLU A 158 13.27 7.87 12.82
C GLU A 158 14.79 7.82 12.97
N SER A 159 15.25 7.80 14.22
CA SER A 159 16.68 7.87 14.56
C SER A 159 17.43 6.56 14.40
N VAL A 160 16.72 5.47 14.11
CA VAL A 160 17.28 4.12 13.98
C VAL A 160 16.98 3.60 12.57
N ARG A 161 18.00 3.02 11.94
CA ARG A 161 17.95 2.42 10.62
C ARG A 161 18.34 0.95 10.70
N LEU A 162 17.55 0.10 10.06
CA LEU A 162 17.82 -1.32 9.90
C LEU A 162 18.03 -1.65 8.42
N THR A 163 19.09 -2.38 8.12
CA THR A 163 19.35 -2.86 6.75
C THR A 163 19.70 -4.33 6.78
N PHE A 164 18.91 -5.16 6.11
CA PHE A 164 19.13 -6.60 6.01
C PHE A 164 20.17 -6.91 4.93
N ASP A 165 21.06 -7.86 5.19
CA ASP A 165 22.00 -8.40 4.21
C ASP A 165 21.52 -9.78 3.76
N PHE A 166 20.61 -9.80 2.79
CA PHE A 166 20.07 -11.03 2.23
C PHE A 166 21.09 -11.86 1.44
N SER A 167 22.26 -11.30 1.09
CA SER A 167 23.32 -12.08 0.43
C SER A 167 23.91 -13.17 1.34
N LYS A 168 23.72 -13.01 2.66
CA LYS A 168 24.23 -13.91 3.71
C LYS A 168 23.11 -14.56 4.52
N ILE A 169 21.87 -14.53 4.02
CA ILE A 169 20.77 -15.24 4.67
C ILE A 169 21.06 -16.75 4.67
N THR A 170 20.81 -17.41 5.80
CA THR A 170 21.00 -18.85 5.92
C THR A 170 19.79 -19.52 6.55
N PHE A 171 19.59 -20.78 6.20
CA PHE A 171 18.54 -21.65 6.70
C PHE A 171 19.22 -22.82 7.42
N SER A 172 18.76 -23.17 8.62
CA SER A 172 19.34 -24.29 9.38
C SER A 172 19.21 -25.63 8.67
N GLU A 173 18.22 -25.73 7.78
CA GLU A 173 18.00 -26.89 6.92
C GLU A 173 17.24 -26.49 5.65
N LYS A 174 17.29 -27.36 4.64
CA LYS A 174 16.59 -27.13 3.37
C LYS A 174 15.07 -27.23 3.58
N ILE A 175 14.34 -26.26 3.02
CA ILE A 175 12.88 -26.29 2.95
C ILE A 175 12.45 -27.25 1.83
N THR A 176 11.59 -28.22 2.14
CA THR A 176 11.10 -29.26 1.22
C THR A 176 9.60 -29.41 1.37
N ARG A 177 8.90 -29.75 0.28
CA ARG A 177 7.45 -29.93 0.31
C ARG A 177 7.06 -31.11 1.20
N GLY A 178 5.91 -31.01 1.86
CA GLY A 178 5.32 -32.08 2.68
C GLY A 178 6.00 -32.28 4.04
N ARG A 179 7.09 -31.55 4.33
CA ARG A 179 7.76 -31.63 5.62
C ARG A 179 7.18 -30.61 6.60
N ASN A 180 6.80 -31.08 7.78
CA ASN A 180 6.41 -30.22 8.89
C ASN A 180 7.64 -29.85 9.72
N TYR A 181 7.92 -28.56 9.81
CA TYR A 181 9.01 -27.97 10.57
C TYR A 181 8.49 -27.54 11.94
N LYS A 182 9.25 -27.87 13.00
CA LYS A 182 8.96 -27.34 14.33
C LYS A 182 9.75 -26.07 14.58
N ASP A 183 11.04 -26.08 14.28
CA ASP A 183 11.99 -25.04 14.67
C ASP A 183 13.02 -24.76 13.54
N LEU A 184 12.57 -24.58 12.29
CA LEU A 184 13.47 -24.15 11.21
C LEU A 184 14.01 -22.76 11.56
N ILE A 185 15.34 -22.60 11.62
CA ILE A 185 15.94 -21.30 11.92
C ILE A 185 16.38 -20.62 10.64
N ILE A 186 15.85 -19.41 10.43
CA ILE A 186 16.30 -18.50 9.38
C ILE A 186 17.16 -17.42 10.05
N THR A 187 18.40 -17.28 9.60
CA THR A 187 19.33 -16.29 10.13
C THR A 187 19.66 -15.27 9.04
N VAL A 188 19.40 -13.99 9.31
CA VAL A 188 19.75 -12.88 8.43
C VAL A 188 20.67 -11.90 9.16
N PRO A 189 21.87 -11.63 8.64
CA PRO A 189 22.67 -10.52 9.15
C PRO A 189 21.96 -9.20 8.86
N ALA A 190 21.89 -8.31 9.84
CA ALA A 190 21.33 -6.99 9.67
C ALA A 190 22.21 -5.94 10.35
N LYS A 191 22.41 -4.82 9.67
CA LYS A 191 23.11 -3.66 10.21
C LYS A 191 22.09 -2.75 10.88
N ILE A 192 22.27 -2.51 12.18
CA ILE A 192 21.46 -1.57 12.95
C ILE A 192 22.32 -0.36 13.24
N THR A 193 21.92 0.79 12.72
CA THR A 193 22.57 2.07 12.99
C THR A 193 21.60 3.03 13.67
N ALA A 194 22.06 3.74 14.69
CA ALA A 194 21.33 4.82 15.32
C ALA A 194 22.15 6.11 15.23
N LYS A 195 21.45 7.22 14.96
CA LYS A 195 22.05 8.55 14.89
C LYS A 195 22.54 9.01 16.26
N ASP A 196 21.74 8.74 17.28
CA ASP A 196 22.09 8.95 18.68
C ASP A 196 22.69 7.64 19.19
N ASN A 197 23.86 7.66 19.82
CA ASN A 197 24.54 6.49 20.40
C ASN A 197 23.78 5.90 21.63
N SER A 198 22.45 5.88 21.58
CA SER A 198 21.60 5.32 22.61
C SER A 198 21.72 3.79 22.58
N ASN A 199 22.10 3.21 23.70
CA ASN A 199 22.07 1.76 23.92
C ASN A 199 20.69 1.36 24.41
N THR A 200 19.67 1.67 23.61
CA THR A 200 18.28 1.30 23.88
C THR A 200 17.99 -0.07 23.29
N LYS A 201 17.03 -0.78 23.89
CA LYS A 201 16.51 -2.03 23.35
C LYS A 201 15.25 -1.72 22.56
N LEU A 202 15.10 -2.35 21.41
CA LEU A 202 13.87 -2.31 20.61
C LEU A 202 13.28 -3.71 20.49
N PRO A 203 11.95 -3.82 20.28
CA PRO A 203 11.35 -5.07 19.85
C PRO A 203 12.07 -5.63 18.61
N ALA A 204 12.24 -6.93 18.57
CA ALA A 204 12.87 -7.57 17.41
C ALA A 204 12.01 -7.38 16.15
N PRO A 205 12.61 -7.03 15.00
CA PRO A 205 11.90 -6.86 13.75
C PRO A 205 11.22 -8.16 13.33
N VAL A 206 10.01 -8.08 12.79
CA VAL A 206 9.18 -9.25 12.45
C VAL A 206 9.51 -9.74 11.04
N MET A 207 9.27 -11.03 10.78
CA MET A 207 9.31 -11.63 9.45
C MET A 207 8.02 -12.39 9.20
N SER A 208 7.53 -12.38 7.96
CA SER A 208 6.44 -13.26 7.49
C SER A 208 6.91 -14.06 6.27
N VAL A 209 6.20 -15.15 5.97
CA VAL A 209 6.47 -15.98 4.79
C VAL A 209 5.20 -16.16 3.98
N ALA A 210 5.30 -15.99 2.67
CA ALA A 210 4.22 -16.20 1.74
C ALA A 210 4.61 -17.21 0.65
N GLY A 211 3.62 -17.97 0.20
CA GLY A 211 3.69 -18.94 -0.89
C GLY A 211 2.39 -19.74 -0.97
N LEU A 212 2.14 -20.38 -2.11
CA LEU A 212 0.97 -21.24 -2.27
C LEU A 212 1.14 -22.49 -1.39
N GLY A 213 0.13 -22.81 -0.60
CA GLY A 213 0.18 -23.99 0.26
C GLY A 213 1.13 -23.87 1.46
N VAL A 214 1.51 -22.64 1.83
CA VAL A 214 2.39 -22.38 2.98
C VAL A 214 1.55 -22.08 4.20
N SER A 215 1.78 -22.84 5.27
CA SER A 215 1.20 -22.60 6.59
C SER A 215 2.33 -22.46 7.61
N PHE A 216 3.15 -21.42 7.47
CA PHE A 216 4.23 -21.12 8.40
C PHE A 216 3.82 -20.08 9.44
N THR A 217 4.16 -20.38 10.69
CA THR A 217 4.21 -19.41 11.79
C THR A 217 5.66 -19.01 12.00
N VAL A 218 5.90 -17.72 12.17
CA VAL A 218 7.24 -17.16 12.34
C VAL A 218 7.31 -16.39 13.65
N GLU A 219 8.39 -16.59 14.41
CA GLU A 219 8.69 -15.76 15.56
C GLU A 219 10.17 -15.39 15.61
N PRO A 220 10.51 -14.15 16.02
CA PRO A 220 11.88 -13.82 16.41
C PRO A 220 12.32 -14.71 17.58
N VAL A 221 13.54 -15.24 17.49
CA VAL A 221 14.18 -16.02 18.56
C VAL A 221 14.47 -15.10 19.74
N GLU A 222 15.16 -13.98 19.49
CA GLU A 222 15.30 -12.89 20.43
C GLU A 222 14.08 -11.95 20.31
N LYS A 223 13.42 -11.60 21.43
CA LYS A 223 12.26 -10.69 21.41
C LYS A 223 12.65 -9.21 21.41
N GLU A 224 13.88 -8.91 21.80
CA GLU A 224 14.45 -7.57 21.80
C GLU A 224 15.83 -7.59 21.16
N ILE A 225 16.21 -6.48 20.54
CA ILE A 225 17.54 -6.26 19.99
C ILE A 225 18.16 -5.00 20.57
N VAL A 226 19.47 -5.05 20.81
CA VAL A 226 20.21 -3.95 21.39
C VAL A 226 20.71 -3.05 20.27
N ILE A 227 20.36 -1.77 20.30
CA ILE A 227 20.94 -0.79 19.37
C ILE A 227 22.41 -0.58 19.74
N GLY A 228 23.30 -0.59 18.74
CA GLY A 228 24.74 -0.48 19.01
C GLY A 228 25.63 -0.31 17.80
N ASN A 229 25.13 0.29 16.71
CA ASN A 229 25.91 0.60 15.50
C ASN A 229 26.75 -0.57 14.97
N LYS A 230 26.17 -1.78 15.00
CA LYS A 230 26.85 -3.03 14.64
C LYS A 230 25.96 -3.93 13.80
N THR A 231 26.60 -4.85 13.08
CA THR A 231 25.90 -5.96 12.43
C THR A 231 25.51 -7.00 13.48
N GLN A 232 24.26 -7.44 13.45
CA GLN A 232 23.71 -8.46 14.32
C GLN A 232 23.08 -9.57 13.48
N LEU A 233 23.07 -10.78 14.00
CA LEU A 233 22.41 -11.91 13.35
C LEU A 233 20.99 -12.00 13.91
N LEU A 234 20.00 -11.60 13.11
CA LEU A 234 18.60 -11.76 13.47
C LEU A 234 18.18 -13.19 13.14
N LYS A 235 17.60 -13.87 14.13
CA LYS A 235 17.18 -15.26 14.00
C LYS A 235 15.67 -15.36 14.15
N TYR A 236 15.09 -16.13 13.24
CA TYR A 236 13.67 -16.39 13.19
C TYR A 236 13.41 -17.88 13.25
N LYS A 237 12.53 -18.27 14.16
CA LYS A 237 12.04 -19.63 14.27
C LYS A 237 10.77 -19.76 13.43
N VAL A 238 10.77 -20.74 12.54
CA VAL A 238 9.68 -21.03 11.63
C VAL A 238 9.12 -22.42 11.91
N SER A 239 7.81 -22.50 12.08
CA SER A 239 7.06 -23.73 12.32
C SER A 239 5.96 -23.90 11.29
N GLY A 240 5.71 -25.12 10.82
CA GLY A 240 4.61 -25.44 9.91
C GLY A 240 5.07 -26.16 8.65
N ILE A 241 4.30 -26.05 7.57
CA ILE A 241 4.47 -26.89 6.37
C ILE A 241 4.31 -26.09 5.07
N VAL A 242 5.00 -26.57 4.04
CA VAL A 242 4.74 -26.22 2.64
C VAL A 242 4.10 -27.44 1.97
N ASP A 243 2.80 -27.36 1.65
CA ASP A 243 2.02 -28.50 1.14
C ASP A 243 2.04 -28.61 -0.40
N GLN A 244 2.38 -27.54 -1.09
CA GLN A 244 2.37 -27.44 -2.55
C GLN A 244 3.73 -27.06 -3.14
N GLU A 245 3.87 -27.29 -4.45
CA GLU A 245 4.99 -26.77 -5.20
C GLU A 245 4.86 -25.24 -5.31
N THR A 246 5.79 -24.49 -4.73
CA THR A 246 5.71 -23.02 -4.68
C THR A 246 7.08 -22.37 -4.60
N TYR A 247 7.12 -21.08 -4.95
CA TYR A 247 8.16 -20.16 -4.51
C TYR A 247 7.82 -19.64 -3.11
N LEU A 248 8.87 -19.30 -2.34
CA LEU A 248 8.71 -18.68 -1.02
C LEU A 248 9.24 -17.25 -1.05
N MET A 249 8.42 -16.35 -0.54
CA MET A 249 8.76 -14.95 -0.30
C MET A 249 8.84 -14.72 1.20
N PHE A 250 9.94 -14.14 1.66
CA PHE A 250 10.18 -13.80 3.06
C PHE A 250 10.16 -12.29 3.19
N ASP A 251 9.14 -11.76 3.84
CA ASP A 251 8.97 -10.32 4.05
C ASP A 251 9.50 -9.96 5.43
N PHE A 252 10.57 -9.15 5.45
CA PHE A 252 11.18 -8.64 6.68
C PHE A 252 10.73 -7.21 6.92
N TYR A 253 10.22 -6.93 8.11
CA TYR A 253 9.72 -5.61 8.49
C TYR A 253 10.79 -4.91 9.31
N ASP A 254 11.13 -3.66 8.97
CA ASP A 254 11.97 -2.82 9.81
C ASP A 254 11.19 -2.22 11.00
N PHE A 255 11.84 -1.38 11.81
CA PHE A 255 11.20 -0.71 12.95
C PHE A 255 10.11 0.30 12.56
N ASN A 256 10.08 0.69 11.28
CA ASN A 256 9.13 1.63 10.69
C ASN A 256 8.01 0.90 9.93
N ASN A 257 7.94 -0.43 10.05
CA ASN A 257 7.06 -1.32 9.28
C ASN A 257 7.29 -1.29 7.76
N GLN A 258 8.44 -0.82 7.29
CA GLN A 258 8.83 -0.93 5.89
C GLN A 258 9.27 -2.37 5.59
N VAL A 259 8.79 -2.90 4.46
CA VAL A 259 9.02 -4.28 4.05
C VAL A 259 10.22 -4.38 3.12
N GLN A 260 11.13 -5.32 3.42
CA GLN A 260 12.20 -5.78 2.54
C GLN A 260 12.01 -7.27 2.26
N THR A 261 11.79 -7.62 1.00
CA THR A 261 11.46 -8.99 0.59
C THR A 261 12.69 -9.75 0.10
N TYR A 262 12.88 -10.96 0.61
CA TYR A 262 13.80 -11.95 0.06
C TYR A 262 13.01 -13.06 -0.64
N ASN A 263 13.29 -13.26 -1.93
CA ASN A 263 12.74 -14.38 -2.69
C ASN A 263 13.70 -15.55 -2.62
N LEU A 264 13.22 -16.73 -2.25
CA LEU A 264 14.03 -17.93 -2.32
C LEU A 264 14.08 -18.40 -3.78
N HIS A 265 15.27 -18.36 -4.38
CA HIS A 265 15.51 -18.67 -5.80
C HIS A 265 15.48 -20.18 -6.10
N GLN A 266 14.58 -20.93 -5.45
CA GLN A 266 14.30 -22.32 -5.77
C GLN A 266 12.81 -22.59 -5.56
N VAL A 267 12.25 -23.40 -6.46
CA VAL A 267 10.92 -23.97 -6.26
C VAL A 267 11.01 -25.05 -5.20
N ILE A 268 10.13 -25.01 -4.20
CA ILE A 268 10.00 -26.06 -3.20
C ILE A 268 9.25 -27.23 -3.83
N LYS A 269 9.86 -28.42 -3.87
CA LYS A 269 9.31 -29.65 -4.47
C LYS A 269 9.23 -30.79 -3.47
#